data_AF-A0A380FEG4-F1
#
_entry.id   AF-A0A380FEG4-F1
#
_cell.length_a   1.000
_cell.length_b   1.000
_cell.length_c   1.000
_cell.angle_alpha   90.00
_cell.angle_beta   90.00
_cell.angle_gamma   90.00
#
_symmetry.space_group_name_H-M   'P 1'
#
loop_
_entity.id
_entity.type
_entity.pdbx_description
1 polymer ?
#
loop_
_entity_poly.entity_id
_entity_poly.type
_entity_poly.pdbx_seq_one_letter_code
_entity_poly.pdbx_strand_id
1 'polypeptide(L)' 'MTKKDIIQLLEKIAVYMELKGENTFKVSAYRKAAQSLENR' A
#
# COMPACT_ATOMS: atom_id res chain seq x y z
N MET A 1 13.92 10.38 -1.94
CA MET A 1 12.60 9.77 -1.70
C MET A 1 11.55 10.75 -2.16
N THR A 2 10.79 10.40 -3.18
CA THR A 2 9.68 11.17 -3.71
C THR A 2 8.36 10.58 -3.23
N LYS A 3 7.27 11.34 -3.37
CA LYS A 3 5.92 10.85 -3.06
C LYS A 3 5.56 9.57 -3.81
N LYS A 4 6.02 9.46 -5.07
CA LYS A 4 5.85 8.27 -5.92
C LYS A 4 6.56 7.04 -5.34
N ASP A 5 7.76 7.21 -4.76
CA ASP A 5 8.48 6.11 -4.12
C ASP A 5 7.70 5.56 -2.91
N ILE A 6 7.06 6.44 -2.13
CA ILE A 6 6.25 6.07 -0.96
C ILE A 6 4.98 5.32 -1.42
N ILE A 7 4.31 5.79 -2.47
CA ILE A 7 3.13 5.12 -3.05
C ILE A 7 3.49 3.71 -3.52
N GLN A 8 4.58 3.57 -4.29
CA GLN A 8 5.04 2.25 -4.76
C GLN A 8 5.45 1.32 -3.61
N LEU A 9 6.01 1.87 -2.53
CA LEU A 9 6.35 1.08 -1.34
C LEU A 9 5.10 0.54 -0.65
N LEU A 10 4.07 1.39 -0.47
CA LEU A 10 2.80 0.99 0.15
C LEU A 10 2.08 -0.08 -0.69
N GLU A 11 2.10 0.04 -2.01
CA GLU A 11 1.55 -0.99 -2.91
C GLU A 11 2.34 -2.31 -2.83
N LYS A 12 3.68 -2.25 -2.82
CA LYS A 12 4.52 -3.44 -2.64
C LYS A 12 4.22 -4.14 -1.31
N ILE A 13 4.08 -3.39 -0.21
CA ILE A 13 3.72 -3.94 1.10
C ILE A 13 2.35 -4.62 1.02
N ALA A 14 1.35 -3.99 0.41
CA ALA A 14 0.02 -4.58 0.24
C ALA A 14 0.07 -5.90 -0.54
N VAL A 15 0.83 -5.96 -1.64
CA VAL A 15 1.01 -7.18 -2.45
C VAL A 15 1.70 -8.28 -1.64
N TYR A 16 2.77 -7.95 -0.91
CA TYR A 16 3.45 -8.95 -0.07
C TYR A 16 2.55 -9.48 1.04
N MET A 17 1.71 -8.64 1.64
CA MET A 17 0.77 -9.07 2.68
C MET A 17 -0.35 -9.94 2.12
N GLU A 18 -0.87 -9.59 0.94
CA GLU A 18 -1.88 -10.40 0.24
C GLU A 18 -1.34 -11.79 -0.12
N LEU A 19 -0.11 -11.86 -0.66
CA LEU A 19 0.56 -13.13 -0.98
C LEU A 19 0.87 -13.97 0.26
N LYS A 20 1.14 -13.34 1.41
CA LYS A 20 1.34 -14.03 2.70
C LYS A 20 0.02 -14.50 3.34
N GLY A 21 -1.13 -14.16 2.78
CA GLY A 21 -2.44 -14.45 3.39
C GLY A 21 -2.68 -13.68 4.69
N GLU A 22 -2.05 -12.51 4.85
CA GLU A 22 -2.31 -11.62 5.98
C GLU A 22 -3.74 -11.07 5.95
N ASN A 23 -4.16 -10.49 7.07
CA ASN A 23 -5.50 -9.94 7.22
C ASN A 23 -5.84 -8.90 6.12
N THR A 24 -6.95 -9.13 5.42
CA THR A 24 -7.48 -8.30 4.32
C THR A 24 -7.69 -6.83 4.71
N PHE A 25 -7.97 -6.56 6.00
CA PHE A 25 -8.07 -5.19 6.52
C PHE A 25 -6.74 -4.44 6.38
N LYS A 26 -5.62 -5.08 6.77
CA LYS A 26 -4.30 -4.47 6.70
C LYS A 26 -3.90 -4.22 5.25
N VAL A 27 -4.09 -5.21 4.36
CA VAL A 27 -3.83 -5.08 2.91
C VAL A 27 -4.59 -3.89 2.33
N SER A 28 -5.88 -3.77 2.66
CA SER A 28 -6.73 -2.68 2.19
C SER A 28 -6.31 -1.32 2.74
N ALA A 29 -5.81 -1.25 3.98
CA ALA A 29 -5.31 -0.02 4.57
C ALA A 29 -4.07 0.53 3.84
N TYR A 30 -3.12 -0.34 3.48
CA TYR A 30 -1.94 0.07 2.71
C TYR A 30 -2.30 0.57 1.30
N ARG A 31 -3.23 -0.10 0.61
CA ARG A 31 -3.74 0.36 -0.69
C ARG A 31 -4.43 1.73 -0.59
N LYS A 32 -5.28 1.93 0.42
CA LYS A 32 -5.95 3.22 0.68
C LYS A 32 -4.97 4.34 1.03
N ALA A 33 -3.92 4.04 1.79
CA ALA A 33 -2.86 5.01 2.09
C ALA A 33 -2.11 5.42 0.82
N ALA A 34 -1.79 4.48 -0.08
CA ALA A 34 -1.17 4.77 -1.36
C ALA A 34 -2.05 5.71 -2.21
N GLN A 35 -3.34 5.41 -2.36
CA GLN A 35 -4.29 6.27 -3.08
C GLN A 35 -4.47 7.65 -2.44
N SER A 36 -4.49 7.73 -1.11
CA SER A 36 -4.63 9.02 -0.42
C SER A 36 -3.42 9.93 -0.65
N LEU A 37 -2.24 9.34 -0.83
CA LEU A 37 -1.03 10.08 -1.18
C LEU A 37 -0.98 10.44 -2.66
N GLU A 38 -1.56 9.64 -3.55
CA GLU A 38 -1.66 9.99 -4.97
C GLU A 38 -2.63 11.16 -5.21
N ASN A 39 -3.74 11.19 -4.48
CA ASN A 39 -4.81 12.20 -4.65
C ASN A 39 -4.56 13.52 -3.90
N ARG A 40 -3.55 13.58 -3.02
CA ARG A 40 -3.09 14.82 -2.37
C ARG A 40 -1.88 15.39 -3.09
#